data_AF-A0A9Q9T3B6-F1
#
_entry.id   AF-A0A9Q9T3B6-F1
#
_cell.length_a   1.000
_cell.length_b   1.000
_cell.length_c   1.000
_cell.angle_alpha   90.00
_cell.angle_beta   90.00
_cell.angle_gamma   90.00
#
_symmetry.space_group_name_H-M   'P 1'
#
loop_
_entity.id
_entity.type
_entity.pdbx_description
1 polymer ?
#
loop_
_entity_poly.entity_id
_entity_poly.type
_entity_poly.pdbx_seq_one_letter_code
_entity_poly.pdbx_strand_id
1 'polypeptide(L)' 'MNDIEPLRTAAPASPPGRLQRLRFRLRAEQEIHELTRDRELEDRVRAEAAVRLAPGPWHLGELFRRR' A
#
# COMPACT_ATOMS: atom_id res chain seq x y z
N MET A 1 16.99 39.22 15.19
CA MET A 1 17.84 38.27 14.44
C MET A 1 17.15 36.92 14.50
N ASN A 2 16.97 36.23 13.38
CA ASN A 2 16.26 34.94 13.32
C ASN A 2 17.32 33.84 13.23
N ASP A 3 17.62 33.20 14.36
CA ASP A 3 18.64 32.14 14.47
C ASP A 3 18.06 30.82 13.96
N ILE A 4 18.22 30.57 12.66
CA ILE A 4 17.87 29.28 12.06
C ILE A 4 19.10 28.38 12.15
N GLU A 5 19.08 27.42 13.08
CA GLU A 5 20.13 26.41 13.12
C GLU A 5 20.13 25.58 11.82
N PRO A 6 21.30 25.39 11.19
CA PRO A 6 21.39 24.59 9.97
C PRO A 6 21.20 23.11 10.30
N LEU A 7 20.11 22.54 9.78
CA LEU A 7 19.85 21.11 9.83
C LEU A 7 20.97 20.34 9.11
N ARG A 8 21.75 19.56 9.87
CA ARG A 8 22.74 18.66 9.27
C ARG A 8 22.06 17.43 8.71
N THR A 9 22.17 17.24 7.40
CA THR A 9 21.75 16.01 6.73
C THR A 9 22.70 14.87 7.09
N ALA A 10 22.15 13.74 7.52
CA ALA A 10 22.93 12.54 7.81
C ALA A 10 23.62 12.02 6.53
N ALA A 11 24.77 11.37 6.70
CA ALA A 11 25.47 10.73 5.60
C ALA A 11 24.59 9.63 4.96
N PRO A 12 24.68 9.45 3.62
CA PRO A 12 23.91 8.43 2.93
C PRO A 12 24.29 7.03 3.42
N ALA A 13 23.27 6.16 3.55
CA ALA A 13 23.49 4.78 3.94
C ALA A 13 24.32 4.03 2.88
N SER A 14 25.19 3.12 3.34
CA SER A 14 25.92 2.24 2.43
C SER A 14 24.97 1.32 1.66
N PRO A 15 25.22 1.06 0.37
CA PRO A 15 24.34 0.23 -0.44
C PRO A 15 24.27 -1.18 0.13
N PRO A 16 23.06 -1.79 0.20
CA PRO A 16 22.88 -3.10 0.80
C PRO A 16 23.63 -4.18 0.01
N GLY A 17 24.18 -5.17 0.72
CA GLY A 17 24.84 -6.31 0.10
C GLY A 17 23.88 -7.19 -0.73
N ARG A 18 24.42 -8.06 -1.59
CA ARG A 18 23.61 -8.94 -2.45
C ARG A 18 22.61 -9.80 -1.66
N LEU A 19 23.03 -10.35 -0.52
CA LEU A 19 22.18 -11.15 0.37
C LEU A 19 21.07 -10.34 1.04
N GLN A 20 21.36 -9.09 1.44
CA GLN A 20 20.36 -8.18 2.00
C GLN A 20 19.29 -7.83 0.96
N ARG A 21 19.69 -7.56 -0.29
CA ARG A 21 18.75 -7.31 -1.38
C ARG A 21 17.86 -8.52 -1.67
N LEU A 22 18.43 -9.73 -1.65
CA LEU A 22 17.65 -10.95 -1.85
C LEU A 22 16.61 -11.15 -0.73
N ARG A 23 17.03 -10.99 0.54
CA ARG A 23 16.12 -11.08 1.70
C ARG A 23 15.00 -10.03 1.63
N PHE A 24 15.35 -8.79 1.30
CA PHE A 24 14.37 -7.72 1.12
C PHE A 24 13.36 -8.08 0.03
N ARG A 25 13.85 -8.56 -1.12
CA ARG A 25 12.99 -8.94 -2.23
C ARG A 25 12.03 -10.06 -1.86
N LEU A 26 12.50 -11.13 -1.20
CA LEU A 26 11.64 -12.23 -0.76
C LEU A 26 10.55 -11.78 0.21
N ARG A 27 10.90 -10.89 1.15
CA ARG A 27 9.92 -10.32 2.09
C ARG A 27 8.90 -9.44 1.39
N ALA A 28 9.35 -8.58 0.48
CA ALA A 28 8.48 -7.72 -0.30
C ALA A 28 7.54 -8.53 -1.19
N GLU A 29 8.01 -9.61 -1.82
CA GLU A 29 7.18 -10.51 -2.61
C GLU A 29 6.08 -11.18 -1.75
N GLN A 30 6.40 -11.60 -0.52
CA GLN A 30 5.39 -12.16 0.40
C GLN A 30 4.36 -11.11 0.84
N GLU A 31 4.81 -9.94 1.25
CA GLU A 31 3.92 -8.86 1.70
C GLU A 31 3.00 -8.39 0.57
N ILE A 32 3.52 -8.25 -0.66
CA ILE A 32 2.72 -7.94 -1.84
C ILE A 32 1.71 -9.04 -2.11
N HIS A 33 2.10 -10.31 -2.00
CA HIS A 33 1.20 -11.43 -2.23
C HIS A 33 0.06 -11.46 -1.22
N GLU A 34 0.34 -11.23 0.06
CA GLU A 34 -0.67 -11.12 1.12
C GLU A 34 -1.64 -9.96 0.84
N LEU A 35 -1.11 -8.76 0.55
CA LEU A 35 -1.94 -7.59 0.23
C LEU A 35 -2.78 -7.78 -1.04
N THR A 36 -2.24 -8.47 -2.04
CA THR A 36 -2.96 -8.76 -3.29
C THR A 36 -4.08 -9.76 -3.05
N ARG A 37 -3.83 -10.79 -2.24
CA ARG A 37 -4.82 -11.79 -1.87
C ARG A 37 -5.99 -11.19 -1.12
N ASP A 38 -5.70 -10.28 -0.17
CA ASP A 38 -6.74 -9.58 0.59
C ASP A 38 -7.57 -8.68 -0.35
N ARG A 39 -6.92 -8.02 -1.31
CA ARG A 39 -7.60 -7.19 -2.31
C ARG A 39 -8.54 -8.01 -3.21
N GLU A 40 -8.11 -9.20 -3.64
CA GLU A 40 -8.98 -10.11 -4.41
C GLU A 40 -10.19 -10.58 -3.60
N LEU A 41 -10.01 -10.82 -2.30
CA LEU A 41 -11.10 -11.19 -1.40
C LEU A 41 -12.08 -10.03 -1.20
N GLU A 42 -11.57 -8.82 -0.96
CA GLU A 42 -12.40 -7.62 -0.85
C GLU A 42 -13.20 -7.33 -2.13
N ASP A 43 -12.59 -7.47 -3.30
CA ASP A 43 -13.28 -7.26 -4.57
C ASP A 43 -14.37 -8.30 -4.80
N ARG A 44 -14.17 -9.56 -4.35
CA ARG A 44 -15.21 -10.60 -4.38
C ARG A 44 -16.35 -10.30 -3.41
N VAL A 45 -16.04 -9.95 -2.16
CA VAL A 45 -17.05 -9.60 -1.15
C VAL A 45 -17.85 -8.38 -1.60
N ARG A 46 -17.17 -7.38 -2.18
CA ARG A 46 -17.82 -6.19 -2.75
C ARG A 46 -18.69 -6.54 -3.95
N ALA A 47 -18.25 -7.39 -4.86
CA ALA A 47 -19.06 -7.86 -5.98
C ALA A 47 -20.30 -8.62 -5.49
N GLU A 48 -20.16 -9.50 -4.49
CA GLU A 48 -21.27 -10.21 -3.88
C GLU A 48 -22.22 -9.26 -3.14
N ALA A 49 -21.69 -8.25 -2.45
CA ALA A 49 -22.46 -7.21 -1.80
C ALA A 49 -23.22 -6.34 -2.81
N ALA A 50 -22.63 -5.99 -3.95
CA ALA A 50 -23.28 -5.25 -5.02
C ALA A 50 -24.44 -6.04 -5.68
N VAL A 51 -24.35 -7.37 -5.68
CA VAL A 51 -25.44 -8.24 -6.19
C VAL A 51 -26.58 -8.38 -5.15
N ARG A 52 -26.27 -8.34 -3.85
CA ARG A 52 -27.25 -8.53 -2.76
C ARG A 52 -27.87 -7.24 -2.21
N LEU A 53 -27.13 -6.14 -2.21
CA LEU A 53 -27.61 -4.84 -1.74
C LEU A 53 -28.08 -4.05 -2.96
N ALA A 54 -29.39 -3.77 -3.03
CA ALA A 54 -29.85 -2.63 -3.82
C ALA A 54 -28.99 -1.41 -3.41
N PRO A 55 -28.47 -0.61 -4.36
CA PRO A 55 -27.39 0.34 -4.10
C PRO A 55 -27.78 1.29 -2.96
N GLY A 56 -27.30 0.99 -1.76
CA GLY A 56 -27.56 1.78 -0.58
C GLY A 56 -26.66 3.02 -0.55
N PRO A 57 -27.06 4.11 0.13
CA PRO A 57 -26.39 5.41 0.11
C PRO A 57 -24.88 5.39 0.45
N TRP A 58 -24.39 4.32 1.07
CA TRP A 58 -22.99 4.14 1.43
C TRP A 58 -22.07 3.71 0.26
N HIS A 59 -22.61 3.42 -0.93
CA HIS A 59 -21.82 3.05 -2.12
C HIS A 59 -21.30 4.26 -2.93
N LEU A 60 -21.54 5.50 -2.47
CA LEU A 60 -21.08 6.72 -3.16
C LEU A 60 -19.56 6.73 -3.40
N GLY A 61 -18.76 6.14 -2.50
CA GLY A 61 -17.31 6.07 -2.65
C GLY A 61 -16.83 5.19 -3.82
N GLU A 62 -17.67 4.27 -4.32
CA GLU A 62 -17.34 3.44 -5.49
C GLU A 62 -17.51 4.20 -6.81
N LEU A 63 -18.40 5.20 -6.87
CA LEU A 63 -18.60 6.04 -8.06
C LEU A 63 -17.37 6.90 -8.40
N PHE A 64 -16.55 7.22 -7.40
CA PHE A 64 -15.37 8.08 -7.57
C PHE A 64 -14.06 7.29 -7.71
N ARG A 65 -14.10 5.95 -7.70
CA ARG A 65 -12.90 5.13 -7.82
C ARG A 65 -12.51 4.99 -9.29
N ARG A 66 -11.44 5.68 -9.71
CA ARG A 66 -10.86 5.53 -11.06
C ARG A 66 -10.33 4.11 -11.24
N ARG A 67 -10.82 3.44 -12.29
CA ARG A 67 -10.37 2.14 -12.80
C ARG A 67 -9.11 2.29 -13.65
#